data_AF-Q63F33-F1
#
_entry.id   AF-Q63F33-F1
#
_cell.length_a   1.000
_cell.length_b   1.000
_cell.length_c   1.000
_cell.angle_alpha   90.00
_cell.angle_beta   90.00
_cell.angle_gamma   90.00
#
_symmetry.space_group_name_H-M   'P 1'
#
loop_
_entity.id
_entity.type
_entity.pdbx_description
1 polymer ?
#
loop_
_entity_poly.entity_id
_entity_poly.type
_entity_poly.pdbx_seq_one_letter_code
_entity_poly.pdbx_strand_id
1 'polypeptide(L)'
;MSRLEQGILLVGESVKGGYYLSAVHSAYLNDSNDSVVVNVSVKNIRGQTIGLSELKYNLKDEKDGKVLDQNPSDIQVKPNETVELKIAFEVPSTADEYMFYIESSLDPLGAHWKIDKLQSQKN
;
A
#
# COMPACT_ATOMS: atom_id res chain seq x y z
N MET A 1 25.56 -14.14 -12.83
CA MET A 1 24.96 -12.80 -12.98
C MET A 1 24.08 -12.56 -11.77
N SER A 2 24.33 -11.47 -11.06
CA SER A 2 23.71 -11.12 -9.78
C SER A 2 22.24 -10.75 -10.01
N ARG A 3 21.33 -11.48 -9.37
CA ARG A 3 19.90 -11.16 -9.32
C ARG A 3 19.77 -9.92 -8.44
N LEU A 4 19.43 -8.77 -9.02
CA LEU A 4 19.05 -7.58 -8.24
C LEU A 4 17.97 -8.00 -7.24
N GLU A 5 18.15 -7.70 -5.95
CA GLU A 5 17.10 -7.83 -4.95
C GLU A 5 15.97 -6.85 -5.28
N GLN A 6 15.05 -7.29 -6.14
CA GLN A 6 13.74 -6.64 -6.32
C GLN A 6 12.98 -6.85 -5.00
N GLY A 7 12.56 -5.86 -4.22
CA GLY A 7 12.61 -4.40 -4.32
C GLY A 7 11.87 -3.88 -3.09
N ILE A 8 12.49 -4.03 -1.91
CA ILE A 8 11.95 -3.52 -0.64
C ILE A 8 12.10 -2.00 -0.67
N LEU A 9 10.99 -1.30 -0.57
CA LEU A 9 10.91 0.15 -0.49
C LEU A 9 10.67 0.59 0.94
N LEU A 10 11.13 1.78 1.28
CA LEU A 10 10.83 2.45 2.53
C LEU A 10 9.61 3.35 2.38
N VAL A 11 8.95 3.66 3.50
CA VAL A 11 7.92 4.70 3.55
C VAL A 11 8.50 6.01 3.01
N GLY A 12 7.78 6.64 2.08
CA GLY A 12 8.19 7.82 1.32
C GLY A 12 8.64 7.50 -0.10
N GLU A 13 8.99 6.25 -0.41
CA GLU A 13 9.43 5.84 -1.73
C GLU A 13 8.26 5.43 -2.64
N SER A 14 8.44 5.66 -3.94
CA SER A 14 7.46 5.35 -4.98
C SER A 14 7.99 4.33 -5.97
N VAL A 15 7.10 3.52 -6.52
CA VAL A 15 7.38 2.62 -7.65
C VAL A 15 6.49 2.96 -8.82
N LYS A 16 7.07 2.92 -10.01
CA LYS A 16 6.33 3.02 -11.27
C LYS A 16 6.19 1.62 -11.88
N GLY A 17 4.96 1.13 -11.95
CA GLY A 17 4.59 -0.05 -12.74
C GLY A 17 4.33 0.31 -14.22
N GLY A 18 3.70 -0.60 -14.95
CA GLY A 18 3.22 -0.36 -16.31
C GLY A 18 1.99 0.55 -16.38
N TYR A 19 1.09 0.48 -15.39
CA TYR A 19 -0.22 1.17 -15.38
C TYR A 19 -0.40 2.14 -14.22
N TYR A 20 0.37 1.96 -13.14
CA TYR A 20 0.27 2.77 -11.94
C TYR A 20 1.63 3.34 -11.56
N LEU A 21 1.63 4.54 -10.99
CA LEU A 21 2.71 4.98 -10.10
C LEU A 21 2.14 5.01 -8.68
N SER A 22 2.75 4.25 -7.79
CA SER A 22 2.27 4.05 -6.42
C SER A 22 3.32 4.46 -5.41
N ALA A 23 2.90 5.08 -4.31
CA ALA A 23 3.78 5.44 -3.20
C ALA A 23 3.09 5.21 -1.85
N VAL A 24 3.87 4.85 -0.84
CA VAL A 24 3.43 4.87 0.57
C VAL A 24 3.96 6.15 1.19
N HIS A 25 3.08 7.03 1.64
CA HIS A 25 3.47 8.31 2.23
C HIS A 25 3.72 8.24 3.73
N SER A 26 2.89 7.48 4.43
CA SER A 26 2.98 7.31 5.87
C SER A 26 2.26 6.04 6.30
N ALA A 27 2.67 5.48 7.43
CA ALA A 27 1.91 4.46 8.12
C ALA A 27 1.93 4.74 9.63
N TYR A 28 0.83 4.45 10.32
CA TYR A 28 0.67 4.73 11.74
C TYR A 28 -0.32 3.76 12.39
N LEU A 29 -0.27 3.66 13.71
CA LEU A 29 -1.31 2.98 14.49
C LEU A 29 -2.45 3.95 14.79
N ASN A 30 -3.68 3.47 14.69
CA ASN A 30 -4.83 4.23 15.16
C ASN A 30 -4.79 4.42 16.69
N ASP A 31 -5.71 5.23 17.23
CA ASP A 31 -5.72 5.62 18.65
C ASP A 31 -5.87 4.43 19.62
N SER A 32 -6.56 3.36 19.20
CA SER A 32 -6.72 2.12 19.96
C SER A 32 -5.59 1.11 19.76
N ASN A 33 -4.63 1.39 18.87
CA ASN A 33 -3.54 0.49 18.45
C ASN A 33 -3.99 -0.89 17.94
N ASP A 34 -5.26 -1.04 17.56
CA ASP A 34 -5.81 -2.27 16.99
C ASP A 34 -5.75 -2.30 15.47
N SER A 35 -5.36 -1.19 14.83
CA SER A 35 -5.29 -1.08 13.38
C SER A 35 -4.05 -0.33 12.92
N VAL A 36 -3.41 -0.84 11.86
CA VAL A 36 -2.38 -0.13 11.10
C VAL A 36 -3.03 0.58 9.93
N VAL A 37 -2.85 1.90 9.84
CA VAL A 37 -3.34 2.73 8.73
C VAL A 37 -2.17 3.10 7.83
N VAL A 38 -2.29 2.79 6.55
CA VAL A 38 -1.30 3.10 5.51
C VAL A 38 -1.88 4.11 4.54
N ASN A 39 -1.23 5.27 4.41
CA ASN A 39 -1.60 6.29 3.43
C ASN A 39 -0.81 6.07 2.15
N VAL A 40 -1.51 5.83 1.06
CA VAL A 40 -0.93 5.55 -0.26
C VAL A 40 -1.43 6.53 -1.30
N SER A 41 -0.61 6.79 -2.31
CA SER A 41 -1.09 7.40 -3.55
C SER A 41 -1.00 6.42 -4.70
N VAL A 42 -1.97 6.53 -5.60
CA VAL A 42 -2.00 5.80 -6.87
C VAL A 42 -2.27 6.78 -7.98
N LYS A 43 -1.32 6.91 -8.91
CA LYS A 43 -1.45 7.71 -10.11
C LYS A 43 -1.70 6.81 -11.32
N ASN A 44 -2.75 7.14 -12.09
CA ASN A 44 -2.99 6.50 -13.38
C ASN A 44 -1.99 7.04 -14.42
N ILE A 45 -1.11 6.18 -14.92
CA ILE A 45 -0.14 6.52 -15.98
C ILE A 45 -0.56 6.00 -17.36
N ARG A 46 -1.76 5.42 -17.48
CA ARG A 46 -2.35 5.04 -18.78
C ARG A 46 -3.03 6.22 -19.46
N GLY A 47 -3.17 6.12 -20.77
CA GLY A 47 -3.95 7.07 -21.59
C GLY A 47 -5.47 6.90 -21.50
N GLN A 48 -5.98 6.08 -20.58
CA GLN A 48 -7.42 5.83 -20.38
C GLN A 48 -7.78 5.78 -18.90
N THR A 49 -9.05 6.03 -18.57
CA THR A 49 -9.58 5.87 -17.21
C THR A 49 -9.45 4.42 -16.74
N ILE A 50 -9.13 4.24 -15.45
CA ILE A 50 -9.01 2.94 -14.80
C ILE A 50 -9.83 2.89 -13.52
N GLY A 51 -10.35 1.71 -13.18
CA GLY A 51 -10.89 1.43 -11.85
C GLY A 51 -9.79 0.93 -10.91
N LEU A 52 -9.88 1.27 -9.63
CA LEU A 52 -8.96 0.75 -8.61
C LEU A 52 -9.42 -0.57 -7.98
N SER A 53 -10.56 -1.12 -8.39
CA SER A 53 -11.06 -2.45 -7.99
C SER A 53 -10.09 -3.60 -8.30
N GLU A 54 -9.14 -3.39 -9.21
CA GLU A 54 -8.11 -4.37 -9.58
C GLU A 54 -6.90 -4.35 -8.65
N LEU A 55 -6.81 -3.37 -7.74
CA LEU A 55 -5.75 -3.26 -6.75
C LEU A 55 -6.17 -3.94 -5.45
N LYS A 56 -5.31 -4.81 -4.95
CA LYS A 56 -5.43 -5.43 -3.63
C LYS A 56 -4.32 -4.94 -2.73
N TYR A 57 -4.65 -4.66 -1.49
CA TYR A 57 -3.71 -4.18 -0.50
C TYR A 57 -3.54 -5.26 0.57
N ASN A 58 -2.30 -5.63 0.87
CA ASN A 58 -2.01 -6.63 1.89
C ASN A 58 -0.97 -6.09 2.86
N LEU A 59 -1.16 -6.38 4.14
CA LEU A 59 -0.20 -6.11 5.20
C LEU A 59 0.18 -7.43 5.84
N LYS A 60 1.46 -7.76 5.85
CA LYS A 60 1.99 -8.96 6.48
C LYS A 60 2.90 -8.56 7.64
N ASP A 61 2.61 -9.03 8.84
CA ASP A 61 3.66 -9.26 9.83
C ASP A 61 4.25 -10.67 9.58
N GLU A 62 5.32 -11.04 10.28
CA GLU A 62 5.83 -12.42 10.24
C GLU A 62 4.91 -13.45 10.93
N LYS A 63 3.73 -13.08 11.46
CA LYS A 63 2.91 -13.89 12.39
C LYS A 63 1.40 -14.00 12.05
N ASP A 64 0.95 -13.58 10.88
CA ASP A 64 -0.43 -13.52 10.37
C ASP A 64 -1.14 -12.15 10.54
N GLY A 65 -0.90 -11.24 9.59
CA GLY A 65 -1.73 -10.06 9.37
C GLY A 65 -3.04 -10.41 8.64
N LYS A 66 -4.18 -9.98 9.18
CA LYS A 66 -5.50 -10.15 8.55
C LYS A 66 -5.82 -8.92 7.70
N VAL A 67 -6.18 -9.12 6.44
CA VAL A 67 -6.57 -8.04 5.53
C VAL A 67 -7.98 -7.57 5.89
N LEU A 68 -8.12 -6.30 6.25
CA LEU A 68 -9.38 -5.60 6.11
C LEU A 68 -9.40 -4.95 4.73
N ASP A 69 -10.21 -5.52 3.85
CA ASP A 69 -10.37 -5.06 2.49
C ASP A 69 -11.18 -3.75 2.51
N GLN A 70 -10.52 -2.60 2.63
CA GLN A 70 -11.10 -1.33 2.18
C GLN A 70 -10.95 -1.28 0.67
N ASN A 71 -11.78 -2.07 0.02
CA ASN A 71 -11.79 -2.21 -1.42
C ASN A 71 -12.19 -0.84 -2.02
N PRO A 72 -11.31 -0.10 -2.72
CA PRO A 72 -11.66 1.19 -3.32
C PRO A 72 -12.49 1.00 -4.60
N SER A 73 -13.35 -0.04 -4.64
CA SER A 73 -13.87 -0.71 -5.83
C SER A 73 -14.53 0.21 -6.85
N ASP A 74 -15.10 1.33 -6.40
CA ASP A 74 -15.86 2.25 -7.25
C ASP A 74 -15.06 3.50 -7.67
N ILE A 75 -13.80 3.63 -7.24
CA ILE A 75 -12.95 4.78 -7.60
C ILE A 75 -12.45 4.60 -9.03
N GLN A 76 -12.86 5.54 -9.88
CA GLN A 76 -12.31 5.71 -11.23
C GLN A 76 -11.27 6.82 -11.25
N VAL A 77 -10.12 6.55 -11.86
CA VAL A 77 -8.99 7.48 -11.94
C VAL A 77 -8.72 7.80 -13.40
N LYS A 78 -8.85 9.08 -13.77
CA LYS A 78 -8.59 9.56 -15.14
C LYS A 78 -7.10 9.52 -15.47
N PRO A 79 -6.72 9.56 -16.77
CA PRO A 79 -5.31 9.65 -17.16
C PRO A 79 -4.58 10.79 -16.43
N ASN A 80 -3.39 10.49 -15.88
CA ASN A 80 -2.53 11.39 -15.11
C ASN A 80 -3.10 11.89 -13.77
N GLU A 81 -4.32 11.49 -13.40
CA GLU A 81 -4.88 11.78 -12.08
C GLU A 81 -4.19 10.93 -11.01
N THR A 82 -4.05 11.50 -9.83
CA THR A 82 -3.52 10.83 -8.63
C THR A 82 -4.60 10.85 -7.57
N VAL A 83 -4.84 9.69 -6.96
CA VAL A 83 -5.73 9.57 -5.81
C VAL A 83 -4.92 9.21 -4.58
N GLU A 84 -5.35 9.71 -3.43
CA GLU A 84 -4.83 9.31 -2.13
C GLU A 84 -5.83 8.40 -1.45
N LEU A 85 -5.34 7.30 -0.87
CA LEU A 85 -6.15 6.30 -0.19
C LEU A 85 -5.58 6.06 1.20
N LYS A 86 -6.47 5.83 2.17
CA LYS A 86 -6.12 5.38 3.51
C LYS A 86 -6.57 3.94 3.64
N ILE A 87 -5.64 3.02 3.79
CA ILE A 87 -5.92 1.59 3.91
C ILE A 87 -5.69 1.20 5.37
N ALA A 88 -6.73 0.72 6.05
CA ALA A 88 -6.65 0.28 7.44
C ALA A 88 -6.65 -1.25 7.51
N PHE A 89 -5.76 -1.80 8.33
CA PHE A 89 -5.63 -3.24 8.60
C PHE A 89 -5.83 -3.49 10.09
N GLU A 90 -6.86 -4.25 10.46
CA GLU A 90 -6.99 -4.76 11.84
C GLU A 90 -5.82 -5.71 12.13
N VAL A 91 -5.12 -5.46 13.22
CA VAL A 91 -4.02 -6.28 13.68
C VAL A 91 -4.31 -6.80 15.09
N PRO A 92 -4.14 -8.12 15.35
CA PRO A 92 -4.41 -8.70 16.67
C PRO A 92 -3.43 -8.18 17.74
N SER A 93 -2.24 -7.77 17.31
CA SER A 93 -1.22 -7.12 18.13
C SER A 93 -0.30 -6.29 17.24
N THR A 94 0.20 -5.18 17.77
CA THR A 94 1.23 -4.37 17.10
C THR A 94 2.54 -5.16 16.97
N ALA A 95 3.09 -5.22 15.76
CA ALA A 95 4.43 -5.71 15.47
C ALA A 95 5.42 -4.55 15.27
N ASP A 96 6.71 -4.81 15.46
CA ASP A 96 7.78 -3.83 15.24
C ASP A 96 7.95 -3.48 13.75
N GLU A 97 7.59 -4.42 12.87
CA GLU A 97 7.76 -4.33 11.43
C GLU A 97 6.62 -5.03 10.69
N TYR A 98 6.20 -4.42 9.59
CA TYR A 98 5.26 -4.97 8.63
C TYR A 98 5.81 -4.82 7.20
N MET A 99 5.38 -5.73 6.33
CA MET A 99 5.54 -5.61 4.88
C MET A 99 4.19 -5.31 4.24
N PHE A 100 4.12 -4.20 3.52
CA PHE A 100 2.93 -3.75 2.81
C PHE A 100 3.07 -3.99 1.30
N TYR A 101 2.03 -4.58 0.72
CA TYR A 101 1.99 -4.99 -0.67
C TYR A 101 0.80 -4.32 -1.37
N ILE A 102 1.05 -3.80 -2.56
CA ILE A 102 0.01 -3.44 -3.51
C ILE A 102 0.09 -4.46 -4.65
N GLU A 103 -0.92 -5.29 -4.78
CA GLU A 103 -1.02 -6.29 -5.83
C GLU A 103 -2.01 -5.82 -6.90
N SER A 104 -1.71 -6.07 -8.16
CA SER A 104 -2.63 -5.81 -9.27
C SER A 104 -2.69 -7.03 -10.17
N SER A 105 -3.90 -7.41 -10.56
CA SER A 105 -4.15 -8.42 -11.59
C SER A 105 -3.66 -7.97 -12.97
N LEU A 106 -3.63 -6.66 -13.23
CA LEU A 106 -3.35 -6.05 -14.53
C LEU A 106 -1.89 -5.66 -14.72
N ASP A 107 -1.23 -5.25 -13.63
CA ASP A 107 0.15 -4.74 -13.64
C ASP A 107 0.89 -5.18 -12.38
N PRO A 108 1.48 -6.39 -12.37
CA PRO A 108 2.19 -6.91 -11.22
C PRO A 108 3.30 -5.95 -10.76
N LEU A 109 3.11 -5.34 -9.61
CA LEU A 109 4.12 -4.49 -8.98
C LEU A 109 5.18 -5.39 -8.34
N GLY A 110 6.41 -5.33 -8.85
CA GLY A 110 7.54 -6.10 -8.33
C GLY A 110 8.18 -5.54 -7.05
N ALA A 111 7.43 -4.73 -6.27
CA ALA A 111 7.93 -4.01 -5.11
C ALA A 111 6.92 -4.07 -3.95
N HIS A 112 7.44 -3.92 -2.74
CA HIS A 112 6.66 -3.88 -1.49
C HIS A 112 7.36 -2.94 -0.51
N TRP A 113 6.60 -2.41 0.44
CA TRP A 113 7.09 -1.41 1.38
C TRP A 113 7.32 -2.03 2.74
N LYS A 114 8.50 -1.82 3.29
CA LYS A 114 8.78 -2.05 4.70
C LYS A 114 8.22 -0.89 5.51
N ILE A 115 7.39 -1.22 6.49
CA ILE A 115 6.82 -0.32 7.47
C ILE A 115 7.40 -0.70 8.82
N ASP A 116 8.28 0.13 9.38
CA ASP A 116 8.88 -0.08 10.69
C ASP A 116 8.60 1.11 11.62
N LYS A 117 8.82 0.89 12.92
CA LYS A 117 8.79 1.95 13.96
C LYS A 117 7.47 2.73 13.99
N LEU A 118 6.35 2.05 13.74
CA LEU A 118 5.02 2.64 13.79
C LEU A 118 4.81 3.41 15.09
N GLN A 119 4.34 4.65 14.97
CA GLN A 119 3.92 5.47 16.10
C GLN A 119 2.40 5.54 16.08
N SER A 120 1.79 5.59 17.26
CA SER A 120 0.38 6.01 17.38
C SER A 120 0.24 7.44 16.88
N GLN A 121 -0.85 7.75 16.19
CA GLN A 121 -1.13 9.12 15.77
C GLN A 121 -1.32 9.98 17.05
N LYS A 122 -0.31 10.79 17.41
CA LYS A 122 -0.50 11.81 18.45
C LYS A 122 -1.37 12.91 17.87
N ASN A 123 -2.61 12.99 18.34
CA ASN A 123 -3.47 14.17 18.17
C ASN A 123 -2.79 15.42 18.73
#